data_AF-A0AAP0G657-F1
#
_entry.id   AF-A0AAP0G657-F1
#
_cell.length_a   1.000
_cell.length_b   1.000
_cell.length_c   1.000
_cell.angle_alpha   90.00
_cell.angle_beta   90.00
_cell.angle_gamma   90.00
#
_symmetry.space_group_name_H-M   'P 1'
#
loop_
_entity.id
_entity.type
_entity.pdbx_description
1 polymer ?
#
loop_
_entity_poly.entity_id
_entity_poly.type
_entity_poly.pdbx_seq_one_letter_code
_entity_poly.pdbx_strand_id
1 'polypeptide(L)'
;MAVVYNLFIITKSGGLIFYKGYAKFLRMDTNDSLRLASLWDSMHAISQQLSPIIGCLGIELLQADNFDLHCFQSLTGTPFLDDV
;
A
#
# COMPACT_ATOMS: atom_id res chain seq x y z
N MET A 1 -4.38 1.64 -20.63
CA MET A 1 -5.36 0.80 -19.92
C MET A 1 -4.65 0.39 -18.64
N ALA A 2 -5.05 0.90 -17.49
CA ALA A 2 -4.40 0.58 -16.22
C ALA A 2 -4.69 -0.89 -15.85
N VAL A 3 -3.67 -1.65 -15.46
CA VAL A 3 -3.80 -3.07 -15.12
C VAL A 3 -3.32 -3.24 -13.69
N VAL A 4 -4.24 -3.56 -12.79
CA VAL A 4 -3.87 -3.85 -11.39
C VAL A 4 -3.15 -5.21 -11.34
N TYR A 5 -1.89 -5.21 -10.91
CA TYR A 5 -1.06 -6.41 -10.75
C TYR A 5 -1.27 -7.07 -9.39
N ASN A 6 -1.35 -6.29 -8.32
CA ASN A 6 -1.48 -6.79 -6.95
C ASN A 6 -2.48 -5.95 -6.14
N LEU A 7 -3.22 -6.61 -5.24
CA LEU A 7 -4.10 -5.98 -4.26
C LEU A 7 -3.73 -6.47 -2.86
N PHE A 8 -3.55 -5.53 -1.94
CA PHE A 8 -3.27 -5.76 -0.54
C PHE A 8 -4.32 -5.05 0.33
N ILE A 9 -4.75 -5.72 1.40
CA ILE A 9 -5.55 -5.12 2.46
C ILE A 9 -4.70 -5.21 3.72
N ILE A 10 -4.39 -4.05 4.31
CA ILE A 10 -3.47 -3.94 5.43
C ILE A 10 -4.28 -3.46 6.66
N THR A 11 -3.92 -3.91 7.85
CA THR A 11 -4.49 -3.40 9.10
C THR A 11 -3.95 -2.01 9.39
N LYS A 12 -4.58 -1.28 10.30
CA LYS A 12 -4.03 -0.03 10.86
C LYS A 12 -2.69 -0.21 11.60
N SER A 13 -2.27 -1.44 11.87
CA SER A 13 -1.02 -1.77 12.57
C SER A 13 0.07 -2.31 11.62
N GLY A 14 -0.09 -2.12 10.30
CA GLY A 14 0.85 -2.60 9.29
C GLY A 14 0.86 -4.11 9.03
N GLY A 15 -0.16 -4.85 9.50
CA GLY A 15 -0.30 -6.28 9.27
C GLY A 15 -1.09 -6.58 7.99
N LEU A 16 -0.65 -7.55 7.19
CA LEU A 16 -1.37 -7.95 5.98
C LEU A 16 -2.59 -8.82 6.31
N ILE A 17 -3.79 -8.37 5.96
CA ILE A 17 -5.06 -9.11 6.11
C ILE A 17 -5.33 -9.98 4.87
N PHE A 18 -5.08 -9.42 3.69
CA PHE A 18 -5.39 -10.05 2.43
C PHE A 18 -4.38 -9.66 1.36
N TYR A 19 -3.99 -10.63 0.54
CA TYR A 19 -3.17 -10.40 -0.64
C TYR A 19 -3.73 -11.20 -1.83
N LYS A 20 -3.83 -10.53 -2.97
CA LYS A 20 -4.17 -11.15 -4.24
C LYS A 20 -3.33 -10.56 -5.37
N GLY A 21 -2.45 -11.38 -5.92
CA GLY A 21 -1.79 -11.12 -7.19
C GLY A 21 -2.68 -11.55 -8.36
N TYR A 22 -2.88 -10.65 -9.31
CA TYR A 22 -3.57 -10.90 -10.58
C TYR A 22 -2.59 -11.27 -11.70
N ALA A 23 -1.32 -10.86 -11.57
CA ALA A 23 -0.25 -11.25 -12.48
C ALA A 23 0.20 -12.71 -12.23
N LYS A 24 0.18 -13.54 -13.28
CA LYS A 24 0.54 -14.97 -13.18
C LYS A 24 2.04 -15.20 -12.91
N PHE A 25 2.89 -14.25 -13.29
CA PHE A 25 4.35 -14.38 -13.24
C PHE A 25 5.03 -13.53 -12.16
N LEU A 26 4.29 -12.61 -11.51
CA LEU A 26 4.84 -11.65 -10.55
C LEU A 26 4.19 -11.80 -9.17
N ARG A 27 3.92 -13.04 -8.77
CA ARG A 27 3.24 -13.32 -7.50
C ARG A 27 4.26 -13.26 -6.38
N MET A 28 4.09 -12.31 -5.47
CA MET A 28 4.92 -12.18 -4.28
C MET A 28 4.71 -13.36 -3.34
N ASP A 29 5.78 -13.75 -2.63
CA ASP A 29 5.66 -14.71 -1.56
C ASP A 29 4.98 -14.09 -0.32
N THR A 30 4.61 -14.95 0.63
CA THR A 30 3.93 -14.50 1.86
C THR A 30 4.80 -13.56 2.70
N ASN A 31 6.10 -13.79 2.76
CA ASN A 31 7.00 -12.97 3.57
C ASN A 31 7.22 -11.60 2.94
N ASP A 32 7.36 -11.54 1.62
CA ASP A 32 7.54 -10.32 0.85
C ASP A 32 6.30 -9.44 0.91
N SER A 33 5.11 -10.03 0.78
CA SER A 33 3.85 -9.30 0.94
C SER A 33 3.64 -8.79 2.36
N LEU A 34 4.04 -9.55 3.40
CA LEU A 34 4.05 -9.07 4.79
C LEU A 34 5.03 -7.91 4.98
N ARG A 35 6.24 -8.02 4.43
CA ARG A 35 7.25 -6.96 4.50
C ARG A 35 6.79 -5.69 3.81
N LEU A 36 6.20 -5.80 2.61
CA LEU A 36 5.63 -4.65 1.91
C LEU A 36 4.55 -3.96 2.75
N ALA A 37 3.65 -4.72 3.37
CA ALA A 37 2.59 -4.15 4.19
C ALA A 37 3.15 -3.33 5.38
N SER A 38 4.17 -3.87 6.06
CA SER A 38 4.82 -3.18 7.19
C SER A 38 5.67 -1.98 6.76
N LEU A 39 6.33 -2.07 5.59
CA LEU A 39 7.07 -0.95 5.01
C LEU A 39 6.13 0.18 4.60
N TRP A 40 5.02 -0.15 3.95
CA TRP A 40 4.00 0.82 3.56
C TRP A 40 3.47 1.58 4.77
N ASP A 41 3.09 0.86 5.83
CA ASP A 41 2.59 1.47 7.08
C ASP A 41 3.60 2.44 7.70
N SER A 42 4.87 2.03 7.75
CA SER A 42 5.96 2.87 8.26
C SER A 42 6.14 4.14 7.41
N MET A 43 6.18 3.99 6.08
CA MET A 43 6.32 5.12 5.16
C MET A 43 5.14 6.08 5.24
N HIS A 44 3.92 5.54 5.32
CA HIS A 44 2.69 6.29 5.42
C HIS A 44 2.65 7.11 6.72
N ALA A 45 3.04 6.52 7.85
CA ALA A 45 3.14 7.22 9.13
C ALA A 45 4.23 8.31 9.15
N ILE A 46 5.41 8.04 8.56
CA ILE A 46 6.49 9.04 8.45
C ILE A 46 6.05 10.21 7.57
N SER A 47 5.37 9.95 6.46
CA SER A 47 4.87 10.99 5.56
C SER A 47 3.87 11.93 6.26
N GLN A 48 3.02 11.41 7.15
CA GLN A 48 2.12 12.24 7.94
C GLN A 48 2.88 13.20 8.87
N GLN A 49 3.99 12.75 9.45
CA GLN A 49 4.81 13.59 10.34
C GLN A 49 5.65 14.63 9.57
N LEU A 50 6.11 14.28 8.37
CA LEU A 50 6.91 15.17 7.53
C LEU A 50 6.07 16.19 6.75
N SER A 51 4.76 15.99 6.65
CA SER A 51 3.89 16.87 5.89
C SER A 51 3.97 18.32 6.39
N PRO A 52 4.26 19.30 5.51
CA PRO A 52 4.21 20.71 5.87
C PRO A 52 2.79 21.25 5.99
N ILE A 53 1.79 20.45 5.59
CA ILE A 53 0.37 20.83 5.58
C ILE A 53 -0.37 20.08 6.70
N ILE A 54 -1.14 20.84 7.48
CA ILE A 54 -2.02 20.32 8.52
C ILE A 54 -3.14 19.51 7.87
N GLY A 55 -3.36 18.28 8.36
CA GLY A 55 -4.43 17.40 7.86
C GLY A 55 -3.99 16.46 6.73
N CYS A 56 -2.70 16.34 6.44
CA CYS A 56 -2.21 15.27 5.57
C CYS A 56 -2.47 13.91 6.21
N LEU A 57 -3.10 13.02 5.45
CA LEU A 57 -3.45 11.67 5.88
C LEU A 57 -2.41 10.63 5.47
N GLY A 58 -1.25 11.04 4.94
CA GLY A 58 -0.16 10.15 4.54
C GLY A 58 -0.02 10.02 3.03
N ILE A 59 0.56 8.91 2.59
CA ILE A 59 0.84 8.63 1.17
C ILE A 59 -0.41 8.05 0.51
N GLU A 60 -0.88 8.67 -0.57
CA GLU A 60 -1.98 8.18 -1.42
C GLU A 60 -1.48 7.52 -2.72
N LEU A 61 -0.31 7.94 -3.21
CA LEU A 61 0.34 7.41 -4.40
C LEU A 61 1.85 7.38 -4.19
N LEU A 62 2.46 6.23 -4.45
CA LEU A 62 3.90 6.06 -4.60
C LEU A 62 4.18 5.53 -6.00
N GLN A 63 4.79 6.36 -6.81
CA GLN A 63 5.12 6.06 -8.20
C GLN A 63 6.60 5.74 -8.35
N ALA A 64 6.90 4.65 -9.05
CA ALA A 64 8.25 4.21 -9.39
C ALA A 64 8.35 3.94 -10.90
N ASP A 65 9.56 3.66 -11.40
CA ASP A 65 9.80 3.45 -12.84
C ASP A 65 8.99 2.27 -13.43
N ASN A 66 8.63 1.29 -12.58
CA ASN A 66 8.08 0.01 -12.99
C ASN A 66 6.71 -0.32 -12.39
N PHE A 67 6.26 0.46 -11.41
CA PHE A 67 5.03 0.18 -10.68
C PHE A 67 4.51 1.43 -9.98
N ASP A 68 3.20 1.51 -9.82
CA ASP A 68 2.53 2.55 -9.04
C ASP A 68 1.71 1.93 -7.90
N LEU A 69 2.04 2.29 -6.66
CA LEU A 69 1.28 1.90 -5.48
C LEU A 69 0.27 2.98 -5.11
N HIS A 70 -1.00 2.64 -5.25
CA HIS A 70 -2.14 3.45 -4.86
C HIS A 70 -2.66 3.03 -3.50
N CYS A 71 -2.90 3.99 -2.61
CA CYS A 71 -3.45 3.72 -1.28
C CYS A 71 -4.78 4.44 -1.07
N PHE A 72 -5.80 3.66 -0.77
CA PHE A 72 -7.11 4.13 -0.36
C PHE A 72 -7.37 3.73 1.09
N GLN A 73 -7.54 4.72 1.97
CA GLN A 73 -7.97 4.47 3.34
C GLN A 73 -9.49 4.57 3.46
N SER A 74 -10.13 3.50 3.95
CA SER A 74 -11.57 3.53 4.21
C SER A 74 -11.93 4.44 5.39
N LEU A 75 -13.21 4.81 5.49
CA LEU A 75 -13.76 5.55 6.63
C LEU A 75 -13.55 4.84 7.99
N THR A 76 -13.39 3.51 7.99
CA THR A 76 -13.09 2.73 9.19
C THR A 76 -11.60 2.69 9.52
N GLY A 77 -10.75 3.30 8.68
CA GLY A 77 -9.29 3.35 8.86
C GLY A 77 -8.54 2.12 8.37
N THR A 78 -9.14 1.31 7.49
CA THR A 78 -8.47 0.15 6.88
C THR A 78 -7.86 0.57 5.53
N PRO A 79 -6.52 0.55 5.38
CA PRO A 79 -5.87 0.85 4.11
C PRO A 79 -5.97 -0.30 3.11
N PHE A 80 -6.34 0.06 1.89
CA PHE A 80 -6.32 -0.75 0.68
C PHE A 80 -5.18 -0.26 -0.19
N LEU A 81 -4.31 -1.16 -0.61
CA LEU A 81 -3.15 -0.84 -1.44
C LEU A 81 -3.25 -1.63 -2.74
N ASP A 82 -3.19 -0.96 -3.88
CA ASP A 82 -3.19 -1.58 -5.19
C ASP A 82 -1.97 -1.14 -6.01
N ASP A 83 -1.44 -2.11 -6.76
CA ASP A 83 -0.23 -1.99 -7.59
C ASP A 83 -0.65 -1.99 -9.06
N VAL A 84 -0.34 -0.93 -9.79
CA VAL A 84 -0.81 -0.64 -11.17
C VAL A 84 0.36 -0.58 -12.16
#